data_AF-A0AAV9NBT8-F1
#
_entry.id   AF-A0AAV9NBT8-F1
#
_cell.length_a   1.000
_cell.length_b   1.000
_cell.length_c   1.000
_cell.angle_alpha   90.00
_cell.angle_beta   90.00
_cell.angle_gamma   90.00
#
_symmetry.space_group_name_H-M   'P 1'
#
loop_
_entity.id
_entity.type
_entity.pdbx_description
1 polymer ?
#
loop_
_entity_poly.entity_id
_entity_poly.type
_entity_poly.pdbx_seq_one_letter_code
_entity_poly.pdbx_strand_id
1 'polypeptide(L)'
;MPSPPYHQSPHSQREDHAEDEVYAQCLYVLGLKGGESLTEVDARYFELISMWSGPRLPTDDGLTEAQDQIRVIDAAYEGILPRLMQMDPNKDKVDECSMKNVETAQDRIVPSSQDQNTFWIHADVPPRPLKPSEKEGLKRVPVFHINEIRGNLLDAPDGAVIVHAVNCMGVWGYGVARQLKSEFPTAFNIYRSHCRMEDRPDHLVGECLLIPPQKEDYEKGNKPRRWIACLFTSVGYGKRNARLNNPGKCEPQFIIYHTQAALEDFRVQYDEYVRAASISPEESEPPGDIWSCKFNSGAFGLDWEATKAIVEDEFYGFGGSFSVVERNS
;
A
#
# COMPACT_ATOMS: atom_id res chain seq x y z
N MET A 1 -68.05 -0.61 -24.58
CA MET A 1 -67.45 -1.50 -23.56
C MET A 1 -66.04 -0.99 -23.32
N PRO A 2 -65.79 -0.22 -22.24
CA PRO A 2 -64.44 0.24 -21.93
C PRO A 2 -63.64 -0.94 -21.35
N SER A 3 -62.42 -1.13 -21.85
CA SER A 3 -61.47 -2.12 -21.36
C SER A 3 -61.21 -1.90 -19.87
N PRO A 4 -61.13 -2.96 -19.04
CA PRO A 4 -60.85 -2.80 -17.62
C PRO A 4 -59.42 -2.26 -17.42
N PRO A 5 -59.20 -1.47 -16.36
CA PRO A 5 -57.86 -0.98 -16.04
C PRO A 5 -56.95 -2.17 -15.73
N TYR A 6 -55.72 -2.13 -16.24
CA TYR A 6 -54.65 -3.06 -15.88
C TYR A 6 -54.49 -3.02 -14.36
N HIS A 7 -55.03 -4.01 -13.66
CA HIS A 7 -54.63 -4.31 -12.30
C HIS A 7 -53.17 -4.75 -12.35
N GLN A 8 -52.25 -3.89 -11.90
CA GLN A 8 -50.91 -4.35 -11.51
C GLN A 8 -51.13 -5.47 -10.49
N SER A 9 -50.66 -6.66 -10.86
CA SER A 9 -50.77 -7.83 -10.01
C SER A 9 -50.08 -7.53 -8.68
N PRO A 10 -50.68 -7.82 -7.51
CA PRO A 10 -50.07 -7.57 -6.19
C PRO A 10 -48.74 -8.31 -5.96
N HIS A 11 -48.32 -9.15 -6.91
CA HIS A 11 -46.98 -9.72 -6.99
C HIS A 11 -45.89 -8.72 -7.37
N SER A 12 -46.11 -7.82 -8.35
CA SER A 12 -45.06 -6.90 -8.83
C SER A 12 -44.69 -5.83 -7.80
N GLN A 13 -45.66 -5.29 -7.07
CA GLN A 13 -45.36 -4.34 -5.98
C GLN A 13 -44.64 -5.00 -4.80
N ARG A 14 -44.88 -6.30 -4.55
CA ARG A 14 -44.14 -7.04 -3.51
C ARG A 14 -42.71 -7.36 -3.91
N GLU A 15 -42.46 -7.60 -5.20
CA GLU A 15 -41.13 -7.85 -5.75
C GLU A 15 -40.27 -6.57 -5.73
N ASP A 16 -40.81 -5.42 -6.16
CA ASP A 16 -40.10 -4.13 -6.12
C ASP A 16 -39.74 -3.71 -4.69
N HIS A 17 -40.68 -3.90 -3.74
CA HIS A 17 -40.43 -3.62 -2.32
C HIS A 17 -39.39 -4.55 -1.70
N ALA A 18 -39.36 -5.83 -2.12
CA ALA A 18 -38.36 -6.78 -1.64
C ALA A 18 -36.95 -6.48 -2.19
N GLU A 19 -36.85 -6.06 -3.45
CA GLU A 19 -35.57 -5.64 -4.04
C GLU A 19 -35.01 -4.37 -3.39
N ASP A 20 -35.87 -3.41 -3.05
CA ASP A 20 -35.47 -2.19 -2.33
C ASP A 20 -35.01 -2.48 -0.90
N GLU A 21 -35.64 -3.44 -0.22
CA GLU A 21 -35.23 -3.90 1.11
C GLU A 21 -33.87 -4.61 1.07
N VAL A 22 -33.63 -5.47 0.07
CA VAL A 22 -32.35 -6.13 -0.15
C VAL A 22 -31.25 -5.11 -0.46
N TYR A 23 -31.53 -4.12 -1.32
CA TYR A 23 -30.56 -3.07 -1.65
C TYR A 23 -30.17 -2.22 -0.43
N ALA A 24 -31.15 -1.84 0.40
CA ALA A 24 -30.90 -1.12 1.64
C ALA A 24 -30.06 -1.94 2.63
N GLN A 25 -30.31 -3.25 2.70
CA GLN A 25 -29.53 -4.17 3.52
C GLN A 25 -28.07 -4.27 3.04
N CYS A 26 -27.85 -4.34 1.72
CA CYS A 26 -26.49 -4.36 1.16
C CYS A 26 -25.73 -3.04 1.43
N LEU A 27 -26.37 -1.88 1.30
CA LEU A 27 -25.76 -0.60 1.68
C LEU A 27 -25.40 -0.55 3.16
N TYR A 28 -26.27 -1.07 4.03
CA TYR A 28 -26.01 -1.14 5.46
C TYR A 28 -24.78 -1.99 5.79
N VAL A 29 -24.64 -3.16 5.16
CA VAL A 29 -23.46 -4.05 5.32
C VAL A 29 -22.17 -3.33 4.94
N LEU A 30 -22.19 -2.53 3.87
CA LEU A 30 -21.03 -1.77 3.42
C LEU A 30 -20.82 -0.46 4.21
N GLY A 31 -21.75 -0.09 5.10
CA GLY A 31 -21.70 1.17 5.86
C GLY A 31 -22.00 2.41 5.01
N LEU A 32 -22.76 2.24 3.92
CA LEU A 32 -23.14 3.28 2.97
C LEU A 32 -24.55 3.81 3.27
N LYS A 33 -24.83 5.04 2.85
CA LYS A 33 -26.09 5.76 3.13
C LYS A 33 -27.04 5.83 1.94
N GLY A 34 -26.56 5.47 0.74
CA GLY A 34 -27.31 5.52 -0.51
C GLY A 34 -27.08 6.83 -1.26
N GLY A 35 -26.79 6.72 -2.57
CA GLY A 35 -26.47 7.85 -3.46
C GLY A 35 -24.99 7.97 -3.80
N GLU A 36 -24.15 7.08 -3.30
CA GLU A 36 -22.74 6.98 -3.64
C GLU A 36 -22.51 6.56 -5.10
N SER A 37 -21.47 7.10 -5.70
CA SER A 37 -20.99 6.70 -7.02
C SER A 37 -20.33 5.32 -6.98
N LEU A 38 -20.22 4.65 -8.13
CA LEU A 38 -19.53 3.36 -8.24
C LEU A 38 -18.10 3.43 -7.67
N THR A 39 -17.37 4.52 -7.89
CA THR A 39 -16.01 4.72 -7.37
C THR A 39 -15.97 4.80 -5.83
N GLU A 40 -16.96 5.42 -5.20
CA GLU A 40 -17.05 5.51 -3.73
C GLU A 40 -17.41 4.15 -3.11
N VAL A 41 -18.27 3.41 -3.81
CA VAL A 41 -18.64 2.03 -3.45
C VAL A 41 -17.43 1.10 -3.55
N ASP A 42 -16.67 1.18 -4.64
CA ASP A 42 -15.45 0.39 -4.85
C ASP A 42 -14.39 0.68 -3.79
N ALA A 43 -14.19 1.97 -3.45
CA ALA A 43 -13.26 2.36 -2.40
C ALA A 43 -13.65 1.79 -1.03
N ARG A 44 -14.96 1.80 -0.73
CA ARG A 44 -15.48 1.25 0.53
C ARG A 44 -15.38 -0.26 0.60
N TYR A 45 -15.68 -0.94 -0.50
CA TYR A 45 -15.51 -2.39 -0.61
C TYR A 45 -14.04 -2.78 -0.35
N PHE A 46 -13.09 -2.09 -0.99
CA PHE A 46 -11.68 -2.36 -0.80
C PHE A 46 -11.24 -2.18 0.66
N GLU A 47 -11.66 -1.09 1.31
CA GLU A 47 -11.37 -0.84 2.73
C GLU A 47 -11.85 -2.00 3.63
N LEU A 48 -13.06 -2.48 3.39
CA LEU A 48 -13.65 -3.58 4.17
C LEU A 48 -12.90 -4.89 3.92
N ILE A 49 -12.59 -5.22 2.66
CA ILE A 49 -11.81 -6.42 2.35
C ILE A 49 -10.43 -6.36 3.00
N SER A 50 -9.73 -5.23 2.96
CA SER A 50 -8.44 -5.06 3.65
C SER A 50 -8.53 -5.24 5.16
N MET A 51 -9.63 -4.79 5.78
CA MET A 51 -9.85 -4.95 7.23
C MET A 51 -10.05 -6.41 7.63
N TRP A 52 -10.76 -7.20 6.81
CA TRP A 52 -11.08 -8.60 7.13
C TRP A 52 -10.11 -9.63 6.55
N SER A 53 -9.23 -9.23 5.62
CA SER A 53 -8.15 -10.07 5.08
C SER A 53 -6.80 -9.88 5.77
N GLY A 54 -6.72 -8.91 6.69
CA GLY A 54 -5.51 -8.61 7.46
C GLY A 54 -5.18 -9.64 8.55
N PRO A 55 -3.94 -9.67 9.06
CA PRO A 55 -3.44 -10.67 10.01
C PRO A 55 -4.03 -10.59 11.43
N ARG A 56 -4.82 -9.55 11.76
CA ARG A 56 -5.56 -9.43 13.03
C ARG A 56 -7.04 -9.34 12.74
N LEU A 57 -7.72 -10.46 12.95
CA LEU A 57 -9.15 -10.58 12.75
C LEU A 57 -9.87 -10.03 13.99
N PRO A 58 -11.00 -9.31 13.85
CA PRO A 58 -11.66 -8.65 14.97
C PRO A 58 -12.16 -9.55 16.12
N THR A 59 -12.05 -10.88 15.99
CA THR A 59 -12.67 -11.87 16.89
C THR A 59 -11.73 -13.02 17.30
N ASP A 60 -12.02 -13.64 18.45
CA ASP A 60 -11.17 -14.67 19.10
C ASP A 60 -11.15 -16.02 18.32
N ASP A 61 -12.09 -16.22 17.41
CA ASP A 61 -12.28 -17.35 16.47
C ASP A 61 -11.88 -16.98 15.02
N GLY A 62 -11.10 -15.90 14.91
CA GLY A 62 -10.83 -15.05 13.76
C GLY A 62 -10.97 -15.61 12.34
N LEU A 63 -10.37 -16.75 12.00
CA LEU A 63 -10.24 -17.15 10.58
C LEU A 63 -11.59 -17.47 9.92
N THR A 64 -12.47 -18.19 10.61
CA THR A 64 -13.77 -18.60 10.05
C THR A 64 -14.74 -17.44 10.01
N GLU A 65 -14.78 -16.62 11.06
CA GLU A 65 -15.66 -15.45 11.10
C GLU A 65 -15.24 -14.38 10.09
N ALA A 66 -13.94 -14.15 9.92
CA ALA A 66 -13.46 -13.21 8.90
C ALA A 66 -13.79 -13.67 7.47
N GLN A 67 -13.69 -14.97 7.20
CA GLN A 67 -14.12 -15.54 5.92
C GLN A 67 -15.62 -15.36 5.70
N ASP A 68 -16.44 -15.55 6.74
CA ASP A 68 -17.88 -15.32 6.65
C ASP A 68 -18.21 -13.83 6.48
N GLN A 69 -17.47 -12.93 7.12
CA GLN A 69 -17.62 -11.48 6.95
C GLN A 69 -17.21 -11.01 5.55
N ILE A 70 -16.09 -11.52 5.02
CA ILE A 70 -15.68 -11.28 3.63
C ILE A 70 -16.78 -11.74 2.67
N ARG A 71 -17.35 -12.93 2.87
CA ARG A 71 -18.46 -13.43 2.04
C ARG A 71 -19.69 -12.53 2.12
N VAL A 72 -20.01 -12.01 3.30
CA VAL A 72 -21.14 -11.08 3.49
C VAL A 72 -20.86 -9.73 2.80
N ILE A 73 -19.63 -9.24 2.84
CA ILE A 73 -19.19 -8.02 2.14
C ILE A 73 -19.24 -8.20 0.63
N ASP A 74 -18.72 -9.32 0.11
CA ASP A 74 -18.76 -9.68 -1.31
C ASP A 74 -20.21 -9.74 -1.81
N ALA A 75 -21.08 -10.48 -1.11
CA ALA A 75 -22.49 -10.59 -1.47
C ALA A 75 -23.22 -9.23 -1.43
N ALA A 76 -22.88 -8.36 -0.48
CA ALA A 76 -23.45 -7.01 -0.41
C ALA A 76 -23.00 -6.13 -1.58
N TYR A 77 -21.73 -6.19 -1.95
CA TYR A 77 -21.18 -5.47 -3.10
C TYR A 77 -21.79 -5.97 -4.42
N GLU A 78 -21.91 -7.28 -4.62
CA GLU A 78 -22.58 -7.87 -5.77
C GLU A 78 -24.07 -7.48 -5.84
N GLY A 79 -24.74 -7.34 -4.70
CA GLY A 79 -26.15 -6.97 -4.63
C GLY A 79 -26.45 -5.53 -5.06
N ILE A 80 -25.52 -4.59 -4.84
CA ILE A 80 -25.72 -3.18 -5.23
C ILE A 80 -25.23 -2.86 -6.65
N LEU A 81 -24.29 -3.65 -7.17
CA LEU A 81 -23.61 -3.40 -8.43
C LEU A 81 -24.57 -3.30 -9.63
N PRO A 82 -25.58 -4.18 -9.81
CA PRO A 82 -26.51 -4.09 -10.93
C PRO A 82 -27.31 -2.78 -10.97
N ARG A 83 -27.66 -2.22 -9.81
CA ARG A 83 -28.40 -0.94 -9.74
C ARG A 83 -27.51 0.25 -10.08
N LEU A 84 -26.27 0.25 -9.60
CA LEU A 84 -25.29 1.29 -9.91
C LEU A 84 -24.92 1.28 -11.41
N MET A 85 -24.77 0.10 -12.01
CA MET A 85 -24.50 -0.07 -13.44
C MET A 85 -25.71 0.29 -14.33
N GLN A 86 -26.94 0.24 -13.81
CA GLN A 86 -28.15 0.66 -14.54
C GLN A 86 -28.42 2.16 -14.46
N MET A 87 -27.91 2.84 -13.43
CA MET A 87 -28.03 4.30 -13.25
C MET A 87 -27.00 5.10 -14.05
N ASP A 88 -25.98 4.45 -14.62
CA ASP A 88 -25.00 5.10 -15.49
C ASP A 88 -25.47 5.08 -16.96
N PRO A 89 -25.81 6.24 -17.57
CA PRO A 89 -26.28 6.31 -18.96
C PRO A 89 -25.20 5.94 -20.00
N ASN A 90 -23.97 5.61 -19.58
CA ASN A 90 -22.83 5.33 -20.46
C ASN A 90 -22.52 3.81 -20.54
N LYS A 91 -23.55 3.02 -20.86
CA LYS A 91 -23.55 1.55 -20.84
C LYS A 91 -22.45 0.87 -21.70
N ASP A 92 -21.84 1.59 -22.63
CA ASP A 92 -20.84 1.06 -23.57
C ASP A 92 -19.37 1.22 -23.10
N LYS A 93 -19.10 1.71 -21.88
CA LYS A 93 -17.74 1.89 -21.36
C LYS A 93 -17.44 1.23 -20.00
N VAL A 94 -18.39 0.50 -19.42
CA VAL A 94 -18.32 0.08 -18.00
C VAL A 94 -17.73 -1.31 -17.81
N ASP A 95 -17.49 -2.09 -18.87
CA ASP A 95 -16.86 -3.42 -18.75
C ASP A 95 -15.37 -3.37 -18.33
N GLU A 96 -14.74 -2.19 -18.26
CA GLU A 96 -13.33 -2.01 -17.87
C GLU A 96 -13.10 -1.49 -16.44
N CYS A 97 -14.15 -1.12 -15.70
CA CYS A 97 -13.99 -0.47 -14.39
C CYS A 97 -15.01 -0.96 -13.36
N SER A 98 -15.12 -2.29 -13.23
CA SER A 98 -15.78 -2.91 -12.09
C SER A 98 -14.93 -4.07 -11.61
N MET A 99 -14.75 -4.19 -10.29
CA MET A 99 -14.05 -5.30 -9.63
C MET A 99 -14.69 -6.69 -9.87
N LYS A 100 -15.73 -6.78 -10.70
CA LYS A 100 -16.42 -8.03 -11.11
C LYS A 100 -15.52 -9.07 -11.78
N ASN A 101 -14.35 -8.69 -12.28
CA ASN A 101 -13.38 -9.60 -12.91
C ASN A 101 -12.39 -10.25 -11.94
N VAL A 102 -12.56 -10.11 -10.62
CA VAL A 102 -11.73 -10.76 -9.60
C VAL A 102 -12.47 -11.99 -9.09
N GLU A 103 -12.29 -13.14 -9.75
CA GLU A 103 -13.02 -14.39 -9.45
C GLU A 103 -12.75 -14.99 -8.05
N THR A 104 -11.88 -14.40 -7.23
CA THR A 104 -11.93 -14.42 -5.75
C THR A 104 -10.66 -13.74 -5.23
N ALA A 105 -10.79 -12.74 -4.36
CA ALA A 105 -9.64 -12.13 -3.67
C ALA A 105 -8.92 -13.14 -2.72
N GLN A 106 -9.54 -14.29 -2.44
CA GLN A 106 -8.99 -15.36 -1.60
C GLN A 106 -7.80 -16.11 -2.21
N ASP A 107 -7.62 -16.08 -3.54
CA ASP A 107 -6.58 -16.88 -4.21
C ASP A 107 -5.19 -16.20 -4.29
N ARG A 108 -4.98 -15.05 -3.64
CA ARG A 108 -3.68 -14.35 -3.67
C ARG A 108 -3.06 -13.97 -2.32
N ILE A 109 -3.64 -14.38 -1.19
CA ILE A 109 -3.08 -14.06 0.13
C ILE A 109 -2.74 -15.36 0.87
N VAL A 110 -1.48 -15.79 0.77
CA VAL A 110 -0.89 -16.79 1.65
C VAL A 110 0.05 -16.06 2.63
N PRO A 111 -0.24 -16.01 3.94
CA PRO A 111 0.64 -15.39 4.91
C PRO A 111 1.78 -16.33 5.30
N SER A 112 3.05 -15.91 5.16
CA SER A 112 4.17 -16.61 5.81
C SER A 112 4.34 -16.13 7.25
N SER A 113 3.80 -16.94 8.16
CA SER A 113 4.26 -17.22 9.53
C SER A 113 4.70 -16.07 10.45
N GLN A 114 3.84 -15.83 11.45
CA GLN A 114 4.15 -15.80 12.90
C GLN A 114 5.29 -14.88 13.38
N ASP A 115 4.95 -13.73 13.96
CA ASP A 115 5.03 -13.58 15.42
C ASP A 115 4.23 -12.38 15.95
N GLN A 116 3.69 -12.55 17.16
CA GLN A 116 2.71 -11.67 17.79
C GLN A 116 3.39 -10.58 18.64
N ASN A 117 3.18 -9.30 18.31
CA ASN A 117 2.91 -8.28 19.33
C ASN A 117 2.32 -6.99 18.73
N THR A 118 1.36 -6.41 19.43
CA THR A 118 0.46 -5.35 18.92
C THR A 118 0.65 -4.04 19.68
N PHE A 119 0.63 -2.93 18.95
CA PHE A 119 0.37 -1.57 19.40
C PHE A 119 -0.29 -0.86 18.20
N TRP A 120 -1.39 -0.09 18.24
CA TRP A 120 -2.30 0.38 19.27
C TRP A 120 -3.71 0.62 18.68
N ILE A 121 -4.71 0.17 19.43
CA ILE A 121 -6.03 0.74 19.79
C ILE A 121 -6.45 2.11 19.22
N HIS A 122 -7.67 2.19 18.66
CA HIS A 122 -8.67 3.29 18.81
C HIS A 122 -10.07 2.77 18.41
N ALA A 123 -11.23 3.24 18.86
CA ALA A 123 -11.72 3.74 20.15
C ALA A 123 -13.28 3.67 20.19
N ASP A 124 -13.94 2.89 19.32
CA ASP A 124 -15.41 2.89 19.19
C ASP A 124 -16.07 1.52 19.42
N VAL A 125 -15.41 0.61 20.13
CA VAL A 125 -16.03 -0.64 20.58
C VAL A 125 -16.41 -0.50 22.07
N PRO A 126 -17.67 -0.74 22.47
CA PRO A 126 -18.09 -0.60 23.87
C PRO A 126 -17.28 -1.57 24.76
N PRO A 127 -16.82 -1.14 25.95
CA PRO A 127 -15.92 -1.94 26.76
C PRO A 127 -16.67 -3.13 27.38
N ARG A 128 -16.12 -4.33 27.25
CA ARG A 128 -16.52 -5.50 28.05
C ARG A 128 -15.40 -5.85 29.04
N PRO A 129 -15.70 -6.33 30.27
CA PRO A 129 -14.73 -6.35 31.36
C PRO A 129 -13.67 -7.44 31.16
N LEU A 130 -12.41 -7.06 31.31
CA LEU A 130 -11.27 -7.98 31.36
C LEU A 130 -11.30 -8.82 32.65
N LYS A 131 -11.09 -10.13 32.52
CA LYS A 131 -10.68 -10.99 33.64
C LYS A 131 -9.15 -11.08 33.68
N PRO A 132 -8.51 -11.09 34.86
CA PRO A 132 -7.06 -11.15 34.94
C PRO A 132 -6.54 -12.59 35.07
N SER A 133 -5.51 -12.93 34.28
CA SER A 133 -4.36 -13.80 34.64
C SER A 133 -3.52 -14.03 33.38
N GLU A 134 -2.20 -14.18 33.34
CA GLU A 134 -1.11 -14.13 34.31
C GLU A 134 0.17 -14.10 33.44
N LYS A 135 1.25 -13.50 33.95
CA LYS A 135 2.53 -13.29 33.26
C LYS A 135 3.34 -14.60 33.21
N GLU A 136 4.10 -14.83 32.14
CA GLU A 136 5.45 -15.42 32.26
C GLU A 136 6.31 -15.28 30.97
N GLY A 137 7.43 -14.54 31.08
CA GLY A 137 8.74 -15.00 30.58
C GLY A 137 9.11 -15.01 29.09
N LEU A 138 8.74 -14.04 28.25
CA LEU A 138 9.31 -13.95 26.89
C LEU A 138 10.66 -13.19 26.90
N LYS A 139 11.74 -13.88 26.49
CA LYS A 139 13.05 -13.25 26.23
C LYS A 139 12.82 -12.10 25.23
N ARG A 140 13.24 -10.88 25.60
CA ARG A 140 13.07 -9.69 24.74
C ARG A 140 13.82 -9.91 23.43
N VAL A 141 13.07 -10.11 22.34
CA VAL A 141 13.58 -10.02 20.97
C VAL A 141 14.20 -8.61 20.82
N PRO A 142 15.38 -8.46 20.19
CA PRO A 142 15.95 -7.14 19.96
C PRO A 142 14.95 -6.31 19.16
N VAL A 143 14.48 -5.23 19.77
CA VAL A 143 13.56 -4.29 19.13
C VAL A 143 14.37 -3.51 18.10
N PHE A 144 13.91 -3.52 16.86
CA PHE A 144 14.48 -2.69 15.81
C PHE A 144 14.24 -1.22 16.16
N HIS A 145 15.26 -0.39 16.00
CA HIS A 145 15.18 1.04 16.26
C HIS A 145 15.85 1.81 15.13
N ILE A 146 15.18 2.87 14.70
CA ILE A 146 15.70 3.81 13.70
C ILE A 146 16.71 4.74 14.35
N ASN A 147 17.90 4.84 13.75
CA ASN A 147 18.94 5.78 14.16
C ASN A 147 18.72 7.14 13.48
N GLU A 148 18.20 8.11 14.19
CA GLU A 148 18.05 9.47 13.66
C GLU A 148 19.35 10.25 13.79
N ILE A 149 19.89 10.70 12.65
CA ILE A 149 21.16 11.42 12.58
C ILE A 149 21.03 12.73 11.82
N ARG A 150 21.83 13.73 12.19
CA ARG A 150 21.93 15.00 11.46
C ARG A 150 23.09 14.94 10.47
N GLY A 151 22.85 15.32 9.22
CA GLY A 151 23.91 15.31 8.21
C GLY A 151 23.40 15.40 6.78
N ASN A 152 24.19 14.85 5.86
CA ASN A 152 23.85 14.73 4.45
C ASN A 152 23.63 13.26 4.11
N LEU A 153 22.52 12.96 3.44
CA LEU A 153 22.19 11.60 3.00
C LEU A 153 23.28 10.99 2.10
N LEU A 154 24.00 11.85 1.36
CA LEU A 154 25.11 11.42 0.49
C LEU A 154 26.39 11.07 1.25
N ASP A 155 26.43 11.21 2.57
CA ASP A 155 27.54 10.76 3.41
C ASP A 155 27.41 9.28 3.80
N ALA A 156 26.33 8.60 3.36
CA ALA A 156 26.13 7.17 3.55
C ALA A 156 27.37 6.36 3.08
N PRO A 157 27.81 5.33 3.84
CA PRO A 157 29.05 4.62 3.57
C PRO A 157 28.99 3.83 2.25
N ASP A 158 30.15 3.30 1.85
CA ASP A 158 30.24 2.35 0.74
C ASP A 158 29.39 1.10 1.03
N GLY A 159 28.69 0.60 0.02
CA GLY A 159 27.75 -0.50 0.12
C GLY A 159 26.37 -0.14 0.68
N ALA A 160 26.17 1.07 1.22
CA ALA A 160 24.90 1.46 1.84
C ALA A 160 23.72 1.47 0.84
N VAL A 161 22.52 1.21 1.37
CA VAL A 161 21.26 1.34 0.63
C VAL A 161 20.62 2.67 0.93
N ILE A 162 20.47 3.53 -0.09
CA ILE A 162 19.74 4.79 0.04
C ILE A 162 18.27 4.55 -0.33
N VAL A 163 17.39 4.60 0.67
CA VAL A 163 15.95 4.45 0.53
C VAL A 163 15.29 5.81 0.33
N HIS A 164 14.39 5.91 -0.65
CA HIS A 164 13.54 7.08 -0.82
C HIS A 164 12.19 6.76 -1.47
N ALA A 165 11.18 7.58 -1.16
CA ALA A 165 9.88 7.51 -1.80
C ALA A 165 9.89 8.16 -3.20
N VAL A 166 9.31 7.46 -4.17
CA VAL A 166 9.21 7.87 -5.57
C VAL A 166 7.77 7.85 -6.07
N ASN A 167 7.58 8.39 -7.28
CA ASN A 167 6.34 8.27 -8.03
C ASN A 167 6.49 7.22 -9.15
N CYS A 168 5.38 6.87 -9.80
CA CYS A 168 5.39 5.88 -10.89
C CYS A 168 5.58 6.53 -12.27
N MET A 169 5.73 7.86 -12.35
CA MET A 169 5.85 8.60 -13.62
C MET A 169 7.30 8.74 -14.12
N GLY A 170 8.28 8.09 -13.47
CA GLY A 170 9.69 8.19 -13.86
C GLY A 170 10.32 9.56 -13.62
N VAL A 171 9.83 10.32 -12.63
CA VAL A 171 10.31 11.69 -12.34
C VAL A 171 10.99 11.81 -10.97
N TRP A 172 12.28 12.14 -10.96
CA TRP A 172 13.02 12.63 -9.79
C TRP A 172 13.26 14.14 -9.91
N GLY A 173 12.23 14.93 -9.58
CA GLY A 173 12.17 16.37 -9.92
C GLY A 173 12.34 17.34 -8.76
N TYR A 174 12.22 16.89 -7.51
CA TYR A 174 12.21 17.77 -6.34
C TYR A 174 12.89 17.11 -5.13
N GLY A 175 13.32 17.94 -4.16
CA GLY A 175 13.87 17.49 -2.88
C GLY A 175 15.04 16.52 -3.04
N VAL A 176 15.07 15.49 -2.18
CA VAL A 176 16.10 14.44 -2.19
C VAL A 176 16.16 13.72 -3.53
N ALA A 177 15.02 13.41 -4.16
CA ALA A 177 15.02 12.74 -5.46
C ALA A 177 15.79 13.53 -6.53
N ARG A 178 15.65 14.87 -6.57
CA ARG A 178 16.43 15.72 -7.48
C ARG A 178 17.93 15.65 -7.21
N GLN A 179 18.32 15.60 -5.93
CA GLN A 179 19.72 15.46 -5.53
C GLN A 179 20.26 14.09 -5.96
N LEU A 180 19.54 13.01 -5.68
CA LEU A 180 19.90 11.65 -6.12
C LEU A 180 20.02 11.55 -7.63
N LYS A 181 19.14 12.21 -8.41
CA LYS A 181 19.24 12.23 -9.87
C LYS A 181 20.55 12.83 -10.38
N SER A 182 21.06 13.85 -9.69
CA SER A 182 22.33 14.49 -10.06
C SER A 182 23.53 13.63 -9.70
N GLU A 183 23.44 12.90 -8.59
CA GLU A 183 24.54 12.08 -8.07
C GLU A 183 24.60 10.68 -8.67
N PHE A 184 23.44 10.10 -8.99
CA PHE A 184 23.26 8.74 -9.51
C PHE A 184 22.44 8.76 -10.83
N PRO A 185 22.95 9.42 -11.89
CA PRO A 185 22.23 9.52 -13.16
C PRO A 185 21.96 8.17 -13.83
N THR A 186 22.83 7.16 -13.68
CA THR A 186 22.61 5.83 -14.25
C THR A 186 21.52 5.08 -13.49
N ALA A 187 21.52 5.11 -12.15
CA ALA A 187 20.42 4.57 -11.35
C ALA A 187 19.07 5.25 -11.69
N PHE A 188 19.07 6.59 -11.88
CA PHE A 188 17.86 7.29 -12.33
C PHE A 188 17.36 6.79 -13.69
N ASN A 189 18.24 6.47 -14.63
CA ASN A 189 17.85 5.95 -15.95
C ASN A 189 17.24 4.55 -15.87
N ILE A 190 17.71 3.71 -14.93
CA ILE A 190 17.11 2.39 -14.65
C ILE A 190 15.69 2.58 -14.12
N TYR A 191 15.51 3.37 -13.05
CA TYR A 191 14.20 3.71 -12.50
C TYR A 191 13.25 4.30 -13.57
N ARG A 192 13.75 5.24 -14.38
CA ARG A 192 12.93 5.88 -15.42
C ARG A 192 12.51 4.89 -16.51
N SER A 193 13.40 3.98 -16.89
CA SER A 193 13.09 2.93 -17.87
C SER A 193 12.07 1.96 -17.31
N HIS A 194 12.24 1.53 -16.05
CA HIS A 194 11.28 0.68 -15.35
C HIS A 194 9.87 1.29 -15.35
N CYS A 195 9.73 2.56 -14.95
CA CYS A 195 8.44 3.27 -14.97
C CYS A 195 7.81 3.39 -16.38
N ARG A 196 8.62 3.34 -17.44
CA ARG A 196 8.16 3.54 -18.82
C ARG A 196 7.81 2.24 -19.54
N MET A 197 8.32 1.12 -19.05
CA MET A 197 7.99 -0.20 -19.56
C MET A 197 6.65 -0.69 -19.02
N GLU A 198 6.19 -0.12 -17.90
CA GLU A 198 4.87 -0.40 -17.37
C GLU A 198 3.80 0.40 -18.13
N ASP A 199 2.84 -0.31 -18.71
CA ASP A 199 1.73 0.29 -19.46
C ASP A 199 0.76 1.03 -18.51
N ARG A 200 0.66 0.55 -17.27
CA ARG A 200 -0.21 1.10 -16.22
C ARG A 200 0.61 1.51 -14.99
N PRO A 201 0.95 2.81 -14.84
CA PRO A 201 1.79 3.27 -13.73
C PRO A 201 1.22 2.96 -12.34
N ASP A 202 -0.09 2.75 -12.22
CA ASP A 202 -0.75 2.31 -11.00
C ASP A 202 -0.45 0.86 -10.59
N HIS A 203 0.18 0.05 -11.44
CA HIS A 203 0.66 -1.28 -11.04
C HIS A 203 1.93 -1.23 -10.20
N LEU A 204 2.73 -0.17 -10.33
CA LEU A 204 4.01 -0.05 -9.61
C LEU A 204 3.83 0.35 -8.15
N VAL A 205 2.69 0.92 -7.75
CA VAL A 205 2.52 1.36 -6.36
C VAL A 205 2.55 0.17 -5.40
N GLY A 206 3.27 0.32 -4.29
CA GLY A 206 3.49 -0.78 -3.35
C GLY A 206 4.68 -1.67 -3.69
N GLU A 207 5.35 -1.45 -4.82
CA GLU A 207 6.60 -2.14 -5.13
C GLU A 207 7.84 -1.34 -4.70
N CYS A 208 8.97 -2.02 -4.57
CA CYS A 208 10.29 -1.44 -4.48
C CYS A 208 11.13 -1.83 -5.69
N LEU A 209 11.80 -0.86 -6.30
CA LEU A 209 12.90 -1.14 -7.21
C LEU A 209 14.23 -0.96 -6.46
N LEU A 210 14.87 -2.08 -6.10
CA LEU A 210 16.21 -2.09 -5.52
C LEU A 210 17.29 -2.13 -6.61
N ILE A 211 18.02 -1.02 -6.76
CA ILE A 211 19.01 -0.83 -7.83
C ILE A 211 20.42 -1.03 -7.25
N PRO A 212 21.20 -2.01 -7.74
CA PRO A 212 22.60 -2.19 -7.37
C PRO A 212 23.49 -0.98 -7.71
N PRO A 213 24.68 -0.83 -7.11
CA PRO A 213 25.62 0.23 -7.46
C PRO A 213 25.98 0.20 -8.94
N GLN A 214 25.80 1.34 -9.61
CA GLN A 214 26.07 1.47 -11.03
C GLN A 214 27.48 1.99 -11.27
N LYS A 215 28.24 1.29 -12.10
CA LYS A 215 29.66 1.55 -12.38
C LYS A 215 29.93 3.02 -12.74
N GLU A 216 29.13 3.57 -13.64
CA GLU A 216 29.27 4.93 -14.13
C GLU A 216 28.97 5.99 -13.07
N ASP A 217 28.20 5.65 -12.03
CA ASP A 217 27.84 6.56 -10.94
C ASP A 217 28.93 6.66 -9.85
N TYR A 218 29.74 5.61 -9.66
CA TYR A 218 30.79 5.60 -8.62
C TYR A 218 32.23 5.71 -9.15
N GLU A 219 32.54 5.16 -10.35
CA GLU A 219 33.89 5.25 -10.91
C GLU A 219 34.28 6.69 -11.23
N LYS A 220 33.28 7.48 -11.66
CA LYS A 220 33.48 8.89 -11.98
C LYS A 220 33.61 9.71 -10.69
N GLY A 221 34.85 9.84 -10.22
CA GLY A 221 35.20 10.65 -9.04
C GLY A 221 35.49 9.83 -7.79
N ASN A 222 35.68 8.51 -7.92
CA ASN A 222 36.00 7.60 -6.81
C ASN A 222 35.01 7.76 -5.65
N LYS A 223 33.72 7.76 -5.97
CA LYS A 223 32.64 7.89 -4.99
C LYS A 223 32.33 6.52 -4.37
N PRO A 224 31.72 6.48 -3.17
CA PRO A 224 31.23 5.23 -2.60
C PRO A 224 30.13 4.61 -3.48
N ARG A 225 30.19 3.29 -3.63
CA ARG A 225 29.21 2.42 -4.26
C ARG A 225 27.97 2.39 -3.39
N ARG A 226 26.81 2.75 -3.93
CA ARG A 226 25.56 2.83 -3.18
C ARG A 226 24.44 2.17 -3.95
N TRP A 227 23.64 1.41 -3.22
CA TRP A 227 22.38 0.88 -3.69
C TRP A 227 21.31 1.97 -3.58
N ILE A 228 20.34 1.97 -4.48
CA ILE A 228 19.20 2.89 -4.41
C ILE A 228 17.92 2.07 -4.33
N ALA A 229 17.14 2.22 -3.26
CA ALA A 229 15.83 1.60 -3.10
C ALA A 229 14.74 2.64 -3.39
N CYS A 230 13.99 2.42 -4.47
CA CYS A 230 12.92 3.30 -4.92
C CYS A 230 11.58 2.75 -4.43
N LEU A 231 11.00 3.34 -3.40
CA LEU A 231 9.68 2.93 -2.87
C LEU A 231 8.57 3.62 -3.66
N PHE A 232 7.78 2.87 -4.43
CA PHE A 232 6.69 3.43 -5.22
C PHE A 232 5.46 3.72 -4.37
N THR A 233 5.42 4.94 -3.82
CA THR A 233 4.40 5.34 -2.84
C THR A 233 3.20 6.07 -3.46
N SER A 234 3.32 6.53 -4.70
CA SER A 234 2.30 7.34 -5.37
C SER A 234 2.38 7.20 -6.87
N VAL A 235 1.24 7.17 -7.56
CA VAL A 235 1.20 7.12 -9.04
C VAL A 235 1.83 8.39 -9.61
N GLY A 236 1.27 9.56 -9.29
CA GLY A 236 1.79 10.86 -9.72
C GLY A 236 2.57 11.58 -8.62
N TYR A 237 2.82 12.86 -8.83
CA TYR A 237 3.56 13.71 -7.89
C TYR A 237 3.00 15.14 -7.84
N GLY A 238 3.22 15.84 -6.73
CA GLY A 238 2.79 17.23 -6.58
C GLY A 238 1.29 17.44 -6.88
N LYS A 239 0.94 18.56 -7.51
CA LYS A 239 -0.44 18.84 -7.93
C LYS A 239 -0.74 18.21 -9.30
N ARG A 240 -1.99 17.81 -9.50
CA ARG A 240 -2.50 17.32 -10.79
C ARG A 240 -2.14 18.28 -11.92
N ASN A 241 -1.62 17.74 -13.02
CA ASN A 241 -1.26 18.50 -14.21
C ASN A 241 -1.56 17.68 -15.48
N ALA A 242 -2.69 17.96 -16.11
CA ALA A 242 -3.15 17.26 -17.31
C ALA A 242 -2.19 17.39 -18.51
N ARG A 243 -1.47 18.53 -18.64
CA ARG A 243 -0.53 18.72 -19.76
C ARG A 243 0.68 17.78 -19.71
N LEU A 244 1.03 17.35 -18.50
CA LEU A 244 2.14 16.42 -18.26
C LEU A 244 1.66 14.99 -18.03
N ASN A 245 0.36 14.72 -18.25
CA ASN A 245 -0.30 13.47 -17.88
C ASN A 245 -0.02 13.05 -16.42
N ASN A 246 0.13 14.02 -15.52
CA ASN A 246 0.42 13.77 -14.12
C ASN A 246 -0.89 13.81 -13.31
N PRO A 247 -1.32 12.70 -12.70
CA PRO A 247 -2.55 12.66 -11.92
C PRO A 247 -2.45 13.47 -10.62
N GLY A 248 -1.25 13.86 -10.20
CA GLY A 248 -0.97 14.42 -8.88
C GLY A 248 -0.54 13.33 -7.90
N LYS A 249 -0.03 13.73 -6.74
CA LYS A 249 0.27 12.76 -5.68
C LYS A 249 -1.02 12.10 -5.16
N CYS A 250 -0.92 10.86 -4.73
CA CYS A 250 -2.00 10.15 -4.06
C CYS A 250 -2.40 10.82 -2.73
N GLU A 251 -3.59 10.49 -2.23
CA GLU A 251 -4.02 10.92 -0.90
C GLU A 251 -3.15 10.28 0.20
N PRO A 252 -2.97 10.94 1.36
CA PRO A 252 -2.07 10.48 2.41
C PRO A 252 -2.27 9.01 2.83
N GLN A 253 -3.52 8.56 2.94
CA GLN A 253 -3.83 7.17 3.32
C GLN A 253 -3.29 6.14 2.31
N PHE A 254 -3.37 6.44 1.01
CA PHE A 254 -2.84 5.56 -0.03
C PHE A 254 -1.31 5.60 -0.05
N ILE A 255 -0.71 6.78 0.18
CA ILE A 255 0.76 6.88 0.28
C ILE A 255 1.27 6.04 1.43
N ILE A 256 0.61 6.05 2.59
CA ILE A 256 0.93 5.19 3.74
C ILE A 256 0.80 3.71 3.36
N TYR A 257 -0.33 3.31 2.78
CA TYR A 257 -0.57 1.93 2.36
C TYR A 257 0.48 1.42 1.36
N HIS A 258 0.76 2.18 0.30
CA HIS A 258 1.80 1.83 -0.67
C HIS A 258 3.20 1.85 -0.06
N THR A 259 3.46 2.72 0.93
CA THR A 259 4.75 2.74 1.62
C THR A 259 4.97 1.44 2.39
N GLN A 260 3.94 0.93 3.07
CA GLN A 260 4.02 -0.33 3.79
C GLN A 260 4.37 -1.49 2.84
N ALA A 261 3.57 -1.68 1.79
CA ALA A 261 3.82 -2.73 0.79
C ALA A 261 5.21 -2.60 0.13
N ALA A 262 5.65 -1.38 -0.19
CA ALA A 262 6.96 -1.16 -0.81
C ALA A 262 8.12 -1.48 0.15
N LEU A 263 7.94 -1.27 1.46
CA LEU A 263 8.95 -1.62 2.47
C LEU A 263 9.03 -3.14 2.65
N GLU A 264 7.90 -3.85 2.60
CA GLU A 264 7.84 -5.32 2.60
C GLU A 264 8.58 -5.89 1.39
N ASP A 265 8.25 -5.43 0.17
CA ASP A 265 8.92 -5.87 -1.06
C ASP A 265 10.42 -5.52 -1.05
N PHE A 266 10.78 -4.34 -0.55
CA PHE A 266 12.19 -3.97 -0.34
C PHE A 266 12.90 -4.96 0.59
N ARG A 267 12.26 -5.36 1.71
CA ARG A 267 12.83 -6.31 2.68
C ARG A 267 13.11 -7.66 2.01
N VAL A 268 12.17 -8.16 1.21
CA VAL A 268 12.32 -9.41 0.46
C VAL A 268 13.52 -9.34 -0.48
N GLN A 269 13.58 -8.31 -1.33
CA GLN A 269 14.69 -8.13 -2.28
C GLN A 269 16.04 -7.97 -1.56
N TYR A 270 16.09 -7.18 -0.48
CA TYR A 270 17.30 -7.01 0.32
C TYR A 270 17.82 -8.36 0.83
N ASP A 271 16.95 -9.18 1.44
CA ASP A 271 17.34 -10.47 2.01
C ASP A 271 17.70 -11.49 0.90
N GLU A 272 17.13 -11.39 -0.29
CA GLU A 272 17.55 -12.17 -1.46
C GLU A 272 18.96 -11.81 -1.92
N TYR A 273 19.29 -10.53 -2.04
CA TYR A 273 20.65 -10.11 -2.41
C TYR A 273 21.67 -10.51 -1.34
N VAL A 274 21.34 -10.38 -0.05
CA VAL A 274 22.22 -10.84 1.04
C VAL A 274 22.46 -12.35 0.96
N ARG A 275 21.42 -13.14 0.70
CA ARG A 275 21.54 -14.60 0.51
C ARG A 275 22.36 -14.95 -0.72
N ALA A 276 22.13 -14.30 -1.85
CA ALA A 276 22.87 -14.53 -3.09
C ALA A 276 24.36 -14.23 -2.94
N ALA A 277 24.71 -13.10 -2.32
CA ALA A 277 26.10 -12.74 -2.04
C ALA A 277 26.80 -13.70 -1.06
N SER A 278 26.04 -14.36 -0.17
CA SER A 278 26.57 -15.40 0.72
C SER A 278 26.93 -16.69 -0.03
N ILE A 279 26.27 -16.96 -1.16
CA ILE A 279 26.52 -18.14 -2.00
C ILE A 279 27.67 -17.87 -2.98
N SER A 280 27.71 -16.67 -3.57
CA SER A 280 28.73 -16.26 -4.55
C SER A 280 29.41 -14.94 -4.17
N PRO A 281 30.29 -14.91 -3.14
CA PRO A 281 30.90 -13.68 -2.65
C PRO A 281 31.79 -12.94 -3.65
N GLU A 282 32.29 -13.66 -4.67
CA GLU A 282 33.18 -13.10 -5.71
C GLU A 282 32.41 -12.37 -6.82
N GLU A 283 31.09 -12.61 -6.93
CA GLU A 283 30.25 -12.13 -8.04
C GLU A 283 29.36 -10.95 -7.63
N SER A 284 29.00 -10.83 -6.35
CA SER A 284 28.09 -9.80 -5.86
C SER A 284 28.40 -9.40 -4.43
N GLU A 285 28.59 -8.11 -4.19
CA GLU A 285 28.63 -7.56 -2.84
C GLU A 285 27.21 -7.37 -2.32
N PRO A 286 26.90 -7.77 -1.07
CA PRO A 286 25.57 -7.61 -0.52
C PRO A 286 25.25 -6.13 -0.28
N PRO A 287 23.96 -5.75 -0.26
CA PRO A 287 23.54 -4.46 0.26
C PRO A 287 23.96 -4.34 1.74
N GLY A 288 24.48 -3.17 2.11
CA GLY A 288 24.91 -2.85 3.47
C GLY A 288 23.83 -2.10 4.26
N ASP A 289 24.27 -1.26 5.19
CA ASP A 289 23.38 -0.49 6.07
C ASP A 289 22.37 0.37 5.30
N ILE A 290 21.16 0.49 5.87
CA ILE A 290 20.06 1.24 5.27
C ILE A 290 20.12 2.68 5.73
N TRP A 291 20.05 3.60 4.76
CA TRP A 291 20.07 5.04 4.96
C TRP A 291 18.90 5.66 4.23
N SER A 292 18.17 6.56 4.88
CA SER A 292 17.06 7.27 4.22
C SER A 292 17.01 8.73 4.64
N CYS A 293 16.32 9.55 3.86
CA CYS A 293 15.76 10.79 4.41
C CYS A 293 14.48 10.47 5.20
N LYS A 294 13.90 11.50 5.81
CA LYS A 294 12.49 11.44 6.24
C LYS A 294 11.59 11.40 4.99
N PHE A 295 11.52 10.25 4.31
CA PHE A 295 10.72 10.10 3.10
C PHE A 295 9.23 10.29 3.43
N ASN A 296 8.43 10.59 2.41
CA ASN A 296 7.04 11.06 2.52
C ASN A 296 6.82 12.43 3.20
N SER A 297 7.70 12.90 4.10
CA SER A 297 7.49 14.17 4.82
C SER A 297 7.85 15.44 4.03
N GLY A 298 8.56 15.28 2.91
CA GLY A 298 8.87 16.37 1.99
C GLY A 298 7.72 16.69 1.02
N ALA A 299 7.92 16.36 -0.26
CA ALA A 299 6.97 16.73 -1.33
C ALA A 299 5.59 16.04 -1.22
N PHE A 300 5.54 14.88 -0.57
CA PHE A 300 4.29 14.17 -0.29
C PHE A 300 3.56 14.74 0.92
N GLY A 301 4.26 15.42 1.84
CA GLY A 301 3.68 16.22 2.92
C GLY A 301 2.99 15.39 4.01
N LEU A 302 3.45 14.16 4.24
CA LEU A 302 2.96 13.32 5.34
C LEU A 302 3.73 13.63 6.63
N ASP A 303 3.12 13.36 7.77
CA ASP A 303 3.84 13.40 9.04
C ASP A 303 4.90 12.29 9.07
N TRP A 304 6.10 12.63 9.53
CA TRP A 304 7.20 11.67 9.62
C TRP A 304 6.88 10.58 10.64
N GLU A 305 6.22 10.91 11.77
CA GLU A 305 5.91 9.92 12.82
C GLU A 305 5.03 8.78 12.30
N ALA A 306 4.09 9.08 11.39
CA ALA A 306 3.26 8.05 10.74
C ALA A 306 4.08 7.14 9.82
N THR A 307 5.03 7.71 9.06
CA THR A 307 5.93 6.92 8.20
C THR A 307 6.91 6.09 9.02
N LYS A 308 7.42 6.68 10.12
CA LYS A 308 8.36 6.05 11.04
C LYS A 308 7.76 4.82 11.70
N ALA A 309 6.51 4.90 12.17
CA ALA A 309 5.83 3.76 12.79
C ALA A 309 5.75 2.55 11.85
N ILE A 310 5.50 2.78 10.56
CA ILE A 310 5.47 1.72 9.55
C ILE A 310 6.86 1.12 9.35
N VAL A 311 7.90 1.96 9.26
CA VAL A 311 9.28 1.47 9.15
C VAL A 311 9.66 0.63 10.37
N GLU A 312 9.28 1.04 11.58
CA GLU A 312 9.56 0.28 12.81
C GLU A 312 8.84 -1.08 12.85
N ASP A 313 7.62 -1.16 12.31
CA ASP A 313 6.84 -2.39 12.22
C ASP A 313 7.40 -3.35 11.15
N GLU A 314 7.60 -2.86 9.93
CA GLU A 314 8.10 -3.66 8.78
C GLU A 314 9.54 -4.15 8.98
N PHE A 315 10.35 -3.41 9.74
CA PHE A 315 11.72 -3.80 10.06
C PHE A 315 11.86 -4.43 11.45
N TYR A 316 10.75 -4.84 12.08
CA TYR A 316 10.81 -5.60 13.31
C TYR A 316 11.69 -6.85 13.15
N GLY A 317 12.66 -7.04 14.06
CA GLY A 317 13.61 -8.15 13.99
C GLY A 317 14.69 -8.01 12.90
N PHE A 318 14.78 -6.87 12.20
CA PHE A 318 15.86 -6.63 11.23
C PHE A 318 17.22 -6.60 11.93
N GLY A 319 18.15 -7.43 11.45
CA GLY A 319 19.50 -7.54 12.01
C GLY A 319 20.49 -6.47 11.55
N GLY A 320 20.12 -5.63 10.57
CA GLY A 320 20.94 -4.53 10.08
C GLY A 320 20.63 -3.20 10.75
N SER A 321 21.35 -2.14 10.35
CA SER A 321 21.06 -0.79 10.83
C SER A 321 20.21 0.00 9.83
N PHE A 322 19.30 0.83 10.35
CA PHE A 322 18.53 1.79 9.57
C PHE A 322 18.75 3.19 10.13
N SER A 323 19.33 4.07 9.33
CA SER A 323 19.64 5.45 9.71
C SER A 323 18.80 6.44 8.92
N VAL A 324 18.10 7.34 9.63
CA VAL A 324 17.31 8.42 9.02
C VAL A 324 18.08 9.71 9.17
N VAL A 325 18.43 10.32 8.03
CA VAL A 325 19.21 11.55 7.95
C VAL A 325 18.30 12.76 7.86
N GLU A 326 18.40 13.64 8.84
CA GLU A 326 17.81 14.98 8.81
C GLU A 326 18.86 15.99 8.36
N ARG A 327 18.50 16.80 7.35
CA ARG A 327 19.40 17.83 6.81
C ARG A 327 19.55 18.95 7.84
N ASN A 328 20.78 19.41 8.06
CA ASN A 328 21.01 20.63 8.84
C ASN A 328 20.29 21.80 8.16
N SER A 329 19.35 22.41 8.90
CA SER A 329 18.57 23.59 8.51
C SER A 329 19.44 24.83 8.32
#